data_AF-A0A9X0HYF7-F1
#
_entry.id   AF-A0A9X0HYF7-F1
#
_cell.length_a   1.000
_cell.length_b   1.000
_cell.length_c   1.000
_cell.angle_alpha   90.00
_cell.angle_beta   90.00
_cell.angle_gamma   90.00
#
_symmetry.space_group_name_H-M   'P 1'
#
loop_
_entity.id
_entity.type
_entity.pdbx_description
1 polymer ?
#
loop_
_entity_poly.entity_id
_entity_poly.type
_entity_poly.pdbx_seq_one_letter_code
_entity_poly.pdbx_strand_id
1 'polypeptide(L)'
;MAQQIWPVAIIGSGNIGTDLMIKILRSDGPLRAAAMVGIDPASDGLARAERMGVPVTADGVDGLLGMPQFDEIKLVFDATSASAHRANWAKLEPTGVRMLDLTPASIGPYCVPVVNLDEHLDAPNLNMVTCGGQATVPIVSAVAQAGIVSYAEIVSSISSKSAGAGTRANIDEFTETTSAALVSVGGARRGKAVMILNPADPPILMRNTVYCLIDGDTDHAAVEGSIEAMVAKVNGYVPGYRLKQRVQFETFTADNPLYIPETGKFTGTRVTAMLEVTGAAHYLPAYAGNLDIMTSAAKATAERIARHAHENAGATR
;
A
#
# COMPACT_ATOMS: atom_id res chain seq x y z
N MET A 1 11.07 27.08 -10.95
CA MET A 1 11.23 27.14 -9.48
C MET A 1 11.95 25.87 -9.08
N ALA A 2 13.04 25.93 -8.31
CA ALA A 2 13.69 24.71 -7.82
C ALA A 2 12.68 23.93 -6.98
N GLN A 3 12.47 22.64 -7.27
CA GLN A 3 11.66 21.79 -6.40
C GLN A 3 12.30 21.79 -5.01
N GLN A 4 11.54 22.20 -4.00
CA GLN A 4 12.02 22.23 -2.64
C GLN A 4 12.17 20.78 -2.15
N ILE A 5 13.37 20.46 -1.66
CA ILE A 5 13.72 19.12 -1.21
C ILE A 5 12.99 18.83 0.12
N TRP A 6 12.41 17.64 0.22
CA TRP A 6 11.66 17.12 1.36
C TRP A 6 12.41 15.91 1.96
N PRO A 7 13.21 16.11 3.03
CA PRO A 7 14.01 15.04 3.64
C PRO A 7 13.13 13.99 4.32
N VAL A 8 13.42 12.72 4.05
CA VAL A 8 12.68 11.57 4.59
C VAL A 8 13.63 10.52 5.16
N ALA A 9 13.21 9.83 6.21
CA ALA A 9 13.92 8.66 6.75
C ALA A 9 13.12 7.38 6.53
N ILE A 10 13.82 6.25 6.50
CA ILE A 10 13.23 4.92 6.38
C ILE A 10 13.71 4.08 7.56
N ILE A 11 12.78 3.58 8.37
CA ILE A 11 13.04 2.62 9.44
C ILE A 11 12.69 1.23 8.93
N GLY A 12 13.65 0.30 9.02
CA GLY A 12 13.54 -1.06 8.51
C GLY A 12 14.32 -1.26 7.22
N SER A 13 15.56 -1.70 7.34
CA SER A 13 16.48 -1.99 6.23
C SER A 13 16.26 -3.34 5.53
N GLY A 14 15.03 -3.86 5.57
CA GLY A 14 14.63 -5.09 4.89
C GLY A 14 14.30 -4.87 3.41
N ASN A 15 13.59 -5.84 2.81
CA ASN A 15 13.24 -5.77 1.39
C ASN A 15 12.38 -4.54 1.03
N ILE A 16 11.37 -4.21 1.87
CA ILE A 16 10.46 -3.08 1.64
C ILE A 16 11.23 -1.74 1.74
N GLY A 17 11.94 -1.52 2.86
CA GLY A 17 12.67 -0.26 3.06
C GLY A 17 13.77 -0.04 2.02
N THR A 18 14.51 -1.08 1.65
CA THR A 18 15.56 -0.98 0.62
C THR A 18 14.99 -0.68 -0.77
N ASP A 19 13.88 -1.33 -1.15
CA ASP A 19 13.19 -1.04 -2.41
C ASP A 19 12.64 0.40 -2.45
N LEU A 20 12.04 0.86 -1.34
CA LEU A 20 11.55 2.24 -1.19
C LEU A 20 12.69 3.26 -1.29
N MET A 21 13.83 3.01 -0.64
CA MET A 21 15.00 3.87 -0.73
C MET A 21 15.47 4.01 -2.18
N ILE A 22 15.58 2.91 -2.92
CA ILE A 22 16.00 2.93 -4.32
C ILE A 22 14.97 3.69 -5.18
N LYS A 23 13.67 3.54 -4.91
CA LYS A 23 12.61 4.32 -5.58
C LYS A 23 12.73 5.82 -5.35
N ILE A 24 13.05 6.24 -4.12
CA ILE A 24 13.26 7.66 -3.79
C ILE A 24 14.50 8.19 -4.50
N LEU A 25 15.63 7.48 -4.43
CA LEU A 25 16.90 7.90 -5.04
C LEU A 25 16.86 7.99 -6.57
N ARG A 26 16.00 7.21 -7.23
CA ARG A 26 15.83 7.22 -8.69
C ARG A 26 14.76 8.18 -9.19
N SER A 27 14.03 8.85 -8.29
CA SER A 27 12.92 9.71 -8.65
C SER A 27 13.36 11.17 -8.74
N ASP A 28 12.85 11.88 -9.75
CA ASP A 28 12.96 13.35 -9.85
C ASP A 28 11.90 14.06 -9.00
N GLY A 29 11.47 13.42 -7.91
CA GLY A 29 10.43 13.92 -7.02
C GLY A 29 11.01 14.80 -5.91
N PRO A 30 10.16 15.40 -5.07
CA PRO A 30 10.62 16.27 -3.98
C PRO A 30 11.36 15.52 -2.86
N LEU A 31 11.28 14.18 -2.79
CA LEU A 31 11.78 13.41 -1.65
C LEU A 31 13.30 13.21 -1.73
N ARG A 32 13.99 13.39 -0.58
CA ARG A 32 15.41 13.03 -0.41
C ARG A 32 15.57 12.04 0.73
N ALA A 33 16.13 10.86 0.45
CA ALA A 33 16.48 9.89 1.49
C ALA A 33 17.59 10.45 2.39
N ALA A 34 17.23 10.82 3.62
CA ALA A 34 18.10 11.46 4.61
C ALA A 34 18.67 10.48 5.64
N ALA A 35 18.01 9.35 5.87
CA ALA A 35 18.51 8.27 6.70
C ALA A 35 17.88 6.92 6.34
N MET A 36 18.68 5.86 6.40
CA MET A 36 18.22 4.47 6.48
C MET A 36 18.55 3.91 7.86
N VAL A 37 17.54 3.36 8.54
CA VAL A 37 17.61 2.97 9.94
C VAL A 37 17.34 1.48 10.06
N GLY A 38 18.23 0.76 10.73
CA GLY A 38 18.10 -0.66 11.01
C GLY A 38 18.45 -0.98 12.46
N ILE A 39 18.43 -2.28 12.79
CA ILE A 39 18.84 -2.80 14.11
C ILE A 39 19.94 -3.87 14.01
N ASP A 40 20.30 -4.25 12.78
CA ASP A 40 21.33 -5.26 12.49
C ASP A 40 22.44 -4.57 11.68
N PRO A 41 23.63 -4.35 12.26
CA PRO A 41 24.77 -3.78 11.56
C PRO A 41 25.19 -4.55 10.30
N ALA A 42 24.85 -5.84 10.20
CA ALA A 42 25.15 -6.68 9.04
C ALA A 42 24.07 -6.67 7.95
N SER A 43 23.03 -5.85 8.10
CA SER A 43 21.92 -5.77 7.15
C SER A 43 22.39 -5.32 5.75
N ASP A 44 22.08 -6.09 4.71
CA ASP A 44 22.38 -5.71 3.32
C ASP A 44 21.76 -4.37 2.93
N GLY A 45 20.56 -4.05 3.45
CA GLY A 45 19.89 -2.77 3.20
C GLY A 45 20.67 -1.57 3.74
N LEU A 46 21.32 -1.71 4.91
CA LEU A 46 22.21 -0.66 5.45
C LEU A 46 23.48 -0.55 4.60
N ALA A 47 24.14 -1.67 4.28
CA ALA A 47 25.31 -1.66 3.42
C ALA A 47 25.01 -1.08 2.01
N ARG A 48 23.80 -1.31 1.49
CA ARG A 48 23.31 -0.71 0.24
C ARG A 48 23.11 0.79 0.38
N ALA A 49 22.52 1.26 1.46
CA ALA A 49 22.31 2.67 1.74
C ALA A 49 23.64 3.44 1.82
N GLU A 50 24.64 2.91 2.53
CA GLU A 50 25.99 3.48 2.60
C GLU A 50 26.64 3.60 1.22
N ARG A 51 26.62 2.52 0.42
CA ARG A 51 27.14 2.53 -0.97
C ARG A 51 26.46 3.58 -1.86
N MET A 52 25.23 3.96 -1.54
CA MET A 52 24.46 4.97 -2.27
C MET A 52 24.52 6.35 -1.63
N GLY A 53 25.33 6.55 -0.59
CA GLY A 53 25.55 7.83 0.08
C GLY A 53 24.39 8.27 0.99
N VAL A 54 23.51 7.35 1.40
CA VAL A 54 22.45 7.62 2.38
C VAL A 54 23.00 7.38 3.79
N PRO A 55 22.91 8.34 4.72
CA PRO A 55 23.32 8.14 6.11
C PRO A 55 22.62 6.94 6.75
N VAL A 56 23.33 6.16 7.56
CA VAL A 56 22.79 4.96 8.21
C VAL A 56 22.96 4.96 9.71
N THR A 57 22.11 4.21 10.40
CA THR A 57 22.31 3.79 11.79
C THR A 57 21.75 2.39 11.98
N ALA A 58 22.42 1.61 12.85
CA ALA A 58 21.96 0.31 13.30
C ALA A 58 21.40 0.34 14.74
N ASP A 59 21.27 1.52 15.35
CA ASP A 59 20.77 1.70 16.72
C ASP A 59 19.25 1.96 16.77
N GLY A 60 18.53 1.55 15.72
CA GLY A 60 17.09 1.73 15.59
C GLY A 60 16.65 3.20 15.63
N VAL A 61 15.41 3.41 16.09
CA VAL A 61 14.81 4.74 16.19
C VAL A 61 15.56 5.68 17.15
N ASP A 62 16.26 5.15 18.17
CA ASP A 62 17.08 5.96 19.06
C ASP A 62 18.31 6.49 18.33
N GLY A 63 18.93 5.66 17.48
CA GLY A 63 19.98 6.09 16.57
C GLY A 63 19.52 7.18 15.61
N LEU A 64 18.30 7.07 15.08
CA LEU A 64 17.71 8.09 14.21
C LEU A 64 17.54 9.44 14.94
N LEU A 65 17.00 9.41 16.16
CA LEU A 65 16.82 10.61 16.99
C LEU A 65 18.17 11.27 17.36
N GLY A 66 19.23 10.48 17.46
CA GLY A 66 20.59 10.97 17.71
C GLY A 66 21.33 11.52 16.49
N MET A 67 20.77 11.45 15.28
CA MET A 67 21.44 11.93 14.07
C MET A 67 21.47 13.47 14.03
N PRO A 68 22.61 14.10 13.65
CA PRO A 68 22.72 15.55 13.55
C PRO A 68 21.68 16.21 12.62
N GLN A 69 21.25 15.48 11.59
CA GLN A 69 20.27 15.94 10.59
C GLN A 69 18.82 15.58 10.91
N PHE A 70 18.52 15.06 12.12
CA PHE A 70 17.16 14.60 12.45
C PHE A 70 16.12 15.72 12.31
N ASP A 71 16.43 16.93 12.75
CA ASP A 71 15.51 18.10 12.71
C ASP A 71 15.12 18.53 11.28
N GLU A 72 15.87 18.09 10.27
CA GLU A 72 15.52 18.33 8.86
C GLU A 72 14.45 17.35 8.34
N ILE A 73 14.32 16.17 8.96
CA ILE A 73 13.44 15.09 8.51
C ILE A 73 11.99 15.51 8.69
N LYS A 74 11.23 15.45 7.59
CA LYS A 74 9.81 15.85 7.57
C LYS A 74 8.87 14.67 7.64
N LEU A 75 9.32 13.49 7.21
CA LEU A 75 8.52 12.28 7.17
C LEU A 75 9.40 11.04 7.36
N VAL A 76 8.88 10.07 8.12
CA VAL A 76 9.49 8.77 8.34
C VAL A 76 8.61 7.69 7.72
N PHE A 77 9.19 6.83 6.91
CA PHE A 77 8.56 5.59 6.47
C PHE A 77 8.94 4.47 7.44
N ASP A 78 7.97 3.69 7.90
CA ASP A 78 8.22 2.53 8.74
C ASP A 78 7.90 1.23 8.02
N ALA A 79 8.96 0.48 7.73
CA ALA A 79 8.95 -0.81 7.05
C ALA A 79 9.47 -1.92 7.97
N THR A 80 9.22 -1.81 9.28
CA THR A 80 9.64 -2.80 10.29
C THR A 80 8.59 -3.90 10.52
N SER A 81 7.89 -3.86 11.66
CA SER A 81 6.82 -4.78 12.07
C SER A 81 5.75 -4.01 12.83
N ALA A 82 4.56 -4.60 13.01
CA ALA A 82 3.46 -3.91 13.66
C ALA A 82 3.79 -3.49 15.11
N SER A 83 4.48 -4.35 15.86
CA SER A 83 4.90 -4.05 17.24
C SER A 83 6.00 -2.98 17.29
N ALA A 84 6.98 -3.06 16.38
CA ALA A 84 8.04 -2.06 16.28
C ALA A 84 7.48 -0.70 15.88
N HIS A 85 6.50 -0.64 14.97
CA HIS A 85 5.85 0.61 14.57
C HIS A 85 5.21 1.33 15.75
N ARG A 86 4.50 0.62 16.65
CA ARG A 86 3.94 1.22 17.87
C ARG A 86 5.03 1.85 18.76
N ALA A 87 6.16 1.15 18.93
CA ALA A 87 7.27 1.64 19.74
C ALA A 87 7.99 2.83 19.06
N ASN A 88 8.18 2.78 17.74
CA ASN A 88 8.77 3.86 16.96
C ASN A 88 7.90 5.11 16.99
N TRP A 89 6.59 4.95 16.78
CA TRP A 89 5.63 6.06 16.81
C TRP A 89 5.62 6.75 18.17
N ALA A 90 5.60 6.00 19.28
CA ALA A 90 5.62 6.57 20.62
C ALA A 90 6.84 7.48 20.89
N LYS A 91 7.96 7.25 20.20
CA LYS A 91 9.18 8.07 20.31
C LYS A 91 9.20 9.23 19.31
N LEU A 92 8.62 9.05 18.13
CA LEU A 92 8.64 10.04 17.05
C LEU A 92 7.50 11.05 17.14
N GLU A 93 6.32 10.66 17.64
CA GLU A 93 5.14 11.53 17.77
C GLU A 93 5.45 12.88 18.44
N PRO A 94 6.21 12.96 19.56
CA PRO A 94 6.49 14.24 20.22
C PRO A 94 7.39 15.17 19.42
N THR A 95 8.09 14.67 18.39
CA THR A 95 9.01 15.47 17.55
C THR A 95 8.28 16.24 16.46
N GLY A 96 7.01 15.92 16.19
CA GLY A 96 6.22 16.52 15.12
C GLY A 96 6.52 15.97 13.72
N VAL A 97 7.42 14.97 13.61
CA VAL A 97 7.66 14.27 12.35
C VAL A 97 6.43 13.44 11.95
N ARG A 98 6.13 13.43 10.65
CA ARG A 98 5.04 12.61 10.12
C ARG A 98 5.50 11.18 9.85
N MET A 99 4.58 10.23 9.87
CA MET A 99 4.89 8.83 9.68
C MET A 99 3.97 8.15 8.66
N LEU A 100 4.56 7.37 7.77
CA LEU A 100 3.84 6.43 6.91
C LEU A 100 4.19 5.01 7.35
N ASP A 101 3.19 4.32 7.90
CA ASP A 101 3.26 2.94 8.37
C ASP A 101 3.04 1.97 7.21
N LEU A 102 4.08 1.26 6.78
CA LEU A 102 4.00 0.18 5.79
C LEU A 102 3.78 -1.19 6.45
N THR A 103 3.57 -1.21 7.77
CA THR A 103 3.25 -2.40 8.58
C THR A 103 1.74 -2.48 8.81
N PRO A 104 1.21 -3.59 9.36
CA PRO A 104 -0.21 -3.68 9.68
C PRO A 104 -0.57 -3.13 11.09
N ALA A 105 0.26 -2.28 11.72
CA ALA A 105 -0.01 -1.77 13.08
C ALA A 105 -1.31 -0.97 13.20
N SER A 106 -1.69 -0.28 12.13
CA SER A 106 -2.99 0.39 11.98
C SER A 106 -3.28 1.40 13.10
N ILE A 107 -2.30 2.25 13.45
CA ILE A 107 -2.46 3.34 14.43
C ILE A 107 -3.17 4.54 13.79
N GLY A 108 -2.70 4.95 12.62
CA GLY A 108 -3.30 6.01 11.82
C GLY A 108 -4.42 5.50 10.89
N PRO A 109 -5.18 6.41 10.26
CA PRO A 109 -6.18 6.02 9.28
C PRO A 109 -5.55 5.31 8.08
N TYR A 110 -6.32 4.39 7.49
CA TYR A 110 -5.93 3.70 6.26
C TYR A 110 -5.86 4.66 5.08
N CYS A 111 -4.78 4.58 4.31
CA CYS A 111 -4.56 5.41 3.15
C CYS A 111 -4.32 4.55 1.91
N VAL A 112 -5.17 4.71 0.90
CA VAL A 112 -4.97 4.19 -0.46
C VAL A 112 -4.92 5.41 -1.39
N PRO A 113 -3.76 5.73 -2.01
CA PRO A 113 -3.52 7.03 -2.64
C PRO A 113 -4.60 7.51 -3.62
N VAL A 114 -5.10 6.59 -4.45
CA VAL A 114 -6.08 6.90 -5.50
C VAL A 114 -7.53 6.96 -5.02
N VAL A 115 -7.76 6.67 -3.73
CA VAL A 115 -9.09 6.64 -3.13
C VAL A 115 -9.28 7.80 -2.15
N ASN A 116 -8.45 7.91 -1.12
CA ASN A 116 -8.75 8.78 0.03
C ASN A 116 -7.57 9.62 0.56
N LEU A 117 -6.44 9.70 -0.15
CA LEU A 117 -5.27 10.42 0.35
C LEU A 117 -5.54 11.92 0.61
N ASP A 118 -6.34 12.57 -0.24
CA ASP A 118 -6.65 13.98 -0.10
C ASP A 118 -7.44 14.29 1.21
N GLU A 119 -8.10 13.29 1.81
CA GLU A 119 -8.82 13.42 3.08
C GLU A 119 -7.89 13.37 4.32
N HIS A 120 -6.64 12.93 4.14
CA HIS A 120 -5.71 12.69 5.24
C HIS A 120 -4.35 13.37 5.06
N LEU A 121 -4.28 14.42 4.23
CA LEU A 121 -3.04 15.13 3.92
C LEU A 121 -2.38 15.76 5.14
N ASP A 122 -3.10 16.02 6.23
CA ASP A 122 -2.55 16.58 7.47
C ASP A 122 -2.37 15.55 8.59
N ALA A 123 -2.74 14.28 8.36
CA ALA A 123 -2.64 13.25 9.39
C ALA A 123 -1.16 13.02 9.79
N PRO A 124 -0.84 12.98 11.09
CA PRO A 124 0.52 12.83 11.56
C PRO A 124 1.07 11.42 11.32
N ASN A 125 0.19 10.41 11.31
CA ASN A 125 0.51 9.01 11.02
C ASN A 125 -0.56 8.45 10.07
N LEU A 126 -0.15 7.82 8.97
CA LEU A 126 -1.02 7.10 8.04
C LEU A 126 -0.61 5.64 7.93
N ASN A 127 -1.59 4.74 7.87
CA ASN A 127 -1.35 3.34 7.60
C ASN A 127 -1.56 3.01 6.11
N MET A 128 -0.54 2.40 5.49
CA MET A 128 -0.56 2.03 4.06
C MET A 128 -1.25 0.67 3.82
N VAL A 129 -2.02 0.17 4.78
CA VAL A 129 -2.76 -1.09 4.71
C VAL A 129 -1.80 -2.27 4.49
N THR A 130 -1.92 -2.95 3.36
CA THR A 130 -1.13 -4.10 2.96
C THR A 130 -0.91 -4.07 1.46
N CYS A 131 0.02 -4.86 0.94
CA CYS A 131 0.21 -4.97 -0.51
C CYS A 131 -1.04 -5.49 -1.24
N GLY A 132 -1.81 -6.38 -0.58
CA GLY A 132 -3.11 -6.82 -1.06
C GLY A 132 -4.13 -5.67 -1.07
N GLY A 133 -4.20 -4.89 0.00
CA GLY A 133 -5.07 -3.72 0.11
C GLY A 133 -4.77 -2.67 -0.96
N GLN A 134 -3.52 -2.25 -1.10
CA GLN A 134 -3.10 -1.29 -2.14
C GLN A 134 -3.41 -1.77 -3.55
N ALA A 135 -3.36 -3.09 -3.80
CA ALA A 135 -3.68 -3.64 -5.11
C ALA A 135 -5.19 -3.79 -5.36
N THR A 136 -6.04 -3.89 -4.34
CA THR A 136 -7.42 -4.37 -4.50
C THR A 136 -8.50 -3.42 -3.98
N VAL A 137 -8.24 -2.64 -2.94
CA VAL A 137 -9.13 -1.59 -2.45
C VAL A 137 -9.50 -0.57 -3.54
N PRO A 138 -8.59 -0.14 -4.44
CA PRO A 138 -8.96 0.71 -5.57
C PRO A 138 -10.10 0.11 -6.41
N ILE A 139 -10.04 -1.19 -6.68
CA ILE A 139 -11.06 -1.88 -7.48
C ILE A 139 -12.40 -1.93 -6.76
N VAL A 140 -12.41 -2.22 -5.46
CA VAL A 140 -13.65 -2.20 -4.66
C VAL A 140 -14.26 -0.80 -4.66
N SER A 141 -13.45 0.24 -4.48
CA SER A 141 -13.89 1.65 -4.56
C SER A 141 -14.46 1.99 -5.94
N ALA A 142 -13.83 1.51 -7.02
CA ALA A 142 -14.32 1.71 -8.39
C ALA A 142 -15.69 1.04 -8.62
N VAL A 143 -15.91 -0.17 -8.09
CA VAL A 143 -17.23 -0.83 -8.15
C VAL A 143 -18.25 -0.09 -7.28
N ALA A 144 -17.86 0.37 -6.09
CA ALA A 144 -18.73 1.10 -5.17
C ALA A 144 -19.23 2.44 -5.72
N GLN A 145 -18.54 3.03 -6.71
CA GLN A 145 -19.04 4.21 -7.44
C GLN A 145 -20.27 3.90 -8.32
N ALA A 146 -20.46 2.64 -8.72
CA ALA A 146 -21.58 2.22 -9.57
C ALA A 146 -22.78 1.70 -8.78
N GLY A 147 -22.62 1.40 -7.48
CA GLY A 147 -23.72 0.94 -6.63
C GLY A 147 -23.25 0.35 -5.31
N ILE A 148 -24.21 -0.16 -4.54
CA ILE A 148 -23.96 -0.66 -3.19
C ILE A 148 -23.24 -2.01 -3.27
N VAL A 149 -21.99 -2.06 -2.76
CA VAL A 149 -21.23 -3.31 -2.64
C VAL A 149 -21.54 -3.97 -1.30
N SER A 150 -22.40 -4.98 -1.31
CA SER A 150 -22.78 -5.72 -0.10
C SER A 150 -21.65 -6.60 0.44
N TYR A 151 -20.78 -7.09 -0.43
CA TYR A 151 -19.65 -7.93 -0.05
C TYR A 151 -18.49 -7.74 -1.04
N ALA A 152 -17.29 -7.60 -0.51
CA ALA A 152 -16.06 -7.64 -1.29
C ALA A 152 -15.11 -8.71 -0.73
N GLU A 153 -14.56 -9.55 -1.61
CA GLU A 153 -13.55 -10.54 -1.27
C GLU A 153 -12.34 -10.39 -2.19
N ILE A 154 -11.15 -10.51 -1.61
CA ILE A 154 -9.91 -10.49 -2.37
C ILE A 154 -9.11 -11.76 -2.10
N VAL A 155 -8.46 -12.27 -3.15
CA VAL A 155 -7.49 -13.35 -3.07
C VAL A 155 -6.17 -12.83 -3.62
N SER A 156 -5.19 -12.64 -2.73
CA SER A 156 -3.84 -12.19 -3.08
C SER A 156 -2.89 -13.39 -3.12
N SER A 157 -2.34 -13.67 -4.29
CA SER A 157 -1.36 -14.74 -4.51
C SER A 157 -0.01 -14.15 -4.85
N ILE A 158 1.01 -14.47 -4.04
CA ILE A 158 2.38 -13.97 -4.21
C ILE A 158 3.39 -15.12 -4.20
N SER A 159 4.59 -14.86 -4.74
CA SER A 159 5.70 -15.81 -4.62
C SER A 159 6.11 -15.98 -3.17
N SER A 160 6.32 -17.22 -2.73
CA SER A 160 6.93 -17.52 -1.43
C SER A 160 8.29 -16.83 -1.22
N LYS A 161 9.04 -16.56 -2.31
CA LYS A 161 10.34 -15.87 -2.26
C LYS A 161 10.20 -14.35 -2.01
N SER A 162 9.05 -13.74 -2.28
CA SER A 162 8.81 -12.32 -1.98
C SER A 162 8.20 -12.09 -0.58
N ALA A 163 7.79 -13.15 0.12
CA ALA A 163 7.29 -13.08 1.50
C ALA A 163 8.43 -13.35 2.51
N GLY A 164 8.98 -12.27 3.07
CA GLY A 164 9.98 -12.33 4.14
C GLY A 164 9.41 -12.81 5.48
N ALA A 165 10.29 -12.96 6.48
CA ALA A 165 9.90 -13.42 7.82
C ALA A 165 8.82 -12.54 8.47
N GLY A 166 8.92 -11.21 8.33
CA GLY A 166 7.92 -10.27 8.83
C GLY A 166 6.53 -10.52 8.24
N THR A 167 6.41 -10.68 6.92
CA THR A 167 5.12 -11.00 6.29
C THR A 167 4.53 -12.32 6.80
N ARG A 168 5.37 -13.34 7.00
CA ARG A 168 4.93 -14.66 7.47
C ARG A 168 4.46 -14.67 8.92
N ALA A 169 5.08 -13.84 9.75
CA ALA A 169 4.72 -13.71 11.16
C ALA A 169 3.45 -12.89 11.39
N ASN A 170 2.99 -12.11 10.39
CA ASN A 170 1.83 -11.22 10.50
C ASN A 170 0.74 -11.55 9.45
N ILE A 171 0.51 -12.84 9.18
CA ILE A 171 -0.44 -13.25 8.13
C ILE A 171 -1.89 -13.01 8.55
N ASP A 172 -2.21 -13.12 9.84
CA ASP A 172 -3.54 -12.87 10.36
C ASP A 172 -3.86 -11.37 10.25
N GLU A 173 -2.94 -10.51 10.69
CA GLU A 173 -3.06 -9.06 10.57
C GLU A 173 -3.18 -8.62 9.10
N PHE A 174 -2.52 -9.32 8.16
CA PHE A 174 -2.74 -9.07 6.74
C PHE A 174 -4.22 -9.27 6.37
N THR A 175 -4.83 -10.38 6.78
CA THR A 175 -6.22 -10.67 6.44
C THR A 175 -7.19 -9.70 7.10
N GLU A 176 -6.98 -9.38 8.38
CA GLU A 176 -7.83 -8.49 9.17
C GLU A 176 -7.74 -7.04 8.65
N THR A 177 -6.53 -6.51 8.53
CA THR A 177 -6.27 -5.14 8.06
C THR A 177 -6.79 -4.92 6.64
N THR A 178 -6.54 -5.89 5.75
CA THR A 178 -7.02 -5.79 4.37
C THR A 178 -8.54 -5.84 4.33
N SER A 179 -9.18 -6.76 5.07
CA SER A 179 -10.64 -6.85 5.13
C SER A 179 -11.28 -5.57 5.66
N ALA A 180 -10.68 -4.96 6.70
CA ALA A 180 -11.12 -3.68 7.24
C ALA A 180 -10.99 -2.54 6.22
N ALA A 181 -9.92 -2.51 5.42
CA ALA A 181 -9.72 -1.50 4.38
C ALA A 181 -10.67 -1.67 3.18
N LEU A 182 -11.06 -2.90 2.81
CA LEU A 182 -12.11 -3.12 1.80
C LEU A 182 -13.43 -2.47 2.20
N VAL A 183 -13.72 -2.41 3.50
CA VAL A 183 -14.92 -1.78 4.06
C VAL A 183 -14.73 -0.26 4.18
N SER A 184 -13.77 0.17 5.01
CA SER A 184 -13.61 1.57 5.40
C SER A 184 -13.13 2.48 4.27
N VAL A 185 -12.31 1.97 3.35
CA VAL A 185 -11.76 2.74 2.22
C VAL A 185 -12.40 2.29 0.90
N GLY A 186 -12.60 0.99 0.72
CA GLY A 186 -13.21 0.43 -0.48
C GLY A 186 -14.73 0.68 -0.60
N GLY A 187 -15.42 0.90 0.51
CA GLY A 187 -16.87 1.17 0.54
C GLY A 187 -17.76 -0.08 0.51
N ALA A 188 -17.19 -1.28 0.68
CA ALA A 188 -17.99 -2.49 0.83
C ALA A 188 -18.64 -2.58 2.22
N ARG A 189 -19.83 -3.18 2.33
CA ARG A 189 -20.47 -3.42 3.65
C ARG A 189 -19.79 -4.52 4.45
N ARG A 190 -19.24 -5.54 3.77
CA ARG A 190 -18.47 -6.64 4.36
C ARG A 190 -17.24 -6.91 3.49
N GLY A 191 -16.10 -7.15 4.13
CA GLY A 191 -14.82 -7.40 3.46
C GLY A 191 -14.24 -8.75 3.88
N LYS A 192 -13.59 -9.45 2.94
CA LYS A 192 -12.77 -10.64 3.22
C LYS A 192 -11.48 -10.59 2.42
N ALA A 193 -10.38 -10.96 3.05
CA ALA A 193 -9.08 -11.11 2.39
C ALA A 193 -8.51 -12.51 2.60
N VAL A 194 -7.92 -13.04 1.53
CA VAL A 194 -7.20 -14.32 1.52
C VAL A 194 -5.81 -14.09 0.96
N MET A 195 -4.78 -14.66 1.62
CA MET A 195 -3.40 -14.62 1.17
C MET A 195 -2.91 -16.03 0.83
N ILE A 196 -2.28 -16.18 -0.33
CA ILE A 196 -1.69 -17.45 -0.79
C ILE A 196 -0.22 -17.25 -1.12
N LEU A 197 0.64 -18.09 -0.53
CA LEU A 197 2.07 -18.15 -0.83
C LEU A 197 2.35 -19.32 -1.77
N ASN A 198 2.85 -19.03 -2.97
CA ASN A 198 3.13 -20.04 -3.99
C ASN A 198 4.65 -20.21 -4.19
N PRO A 199 5.22 -21.42 -3.97
CA PRO A 199 6.65 -21.67 -4.09
C PRO A 199 7.13 -22.06 -5.50
N ALA A 200 6.29 -21.96 -6.54
CA ALA A 200 6.65 -22.34 -7.90
C ALA A 200 7.93 -21.66 -8.42
N ASP A 201 8.62 -22.36 -9.34
CA ASP A 201 9.83 -21.90 -10.01
C ASP A 201 9.65 -22.05 -11.55
N PRO A 202 9.76 -20.98 -12.35
CA PRO A 202 10.11 -19.62 -11.95
C PRO A 202 9.06 -18.96 -11.02
N PRO A 203 9.47 -18.03 -10.13
CA PRO A 203 8.57 -17.37 -9.19
C PRO A 203 7.38 -16.70 -9.88
N ILE A 204 6.17 -16.92 -9.35
CA ILE A 204 4.96 -16.31 -9.90
C ILE A 204 4.97 -14.78 -9.73
N LEU A 205 4.42 -14.07 -10.72
CA LEU A 205 4.05 -12.67 -10.54
C LEU A 205 2.93 -12.55 -9.51
N MET A 206 2.85 -11.41 -8.81
CA MET A 206 1.73 -11.12 -7.93
C MET A 206 0.43 -11.12 -8.74
N ARG A 207 -0.55 -11.91 -8.28
CA ARG A 207 -1.91 -11.92 -8.81
C ARG A 207 -2.88 -11.55 -7.69
N ASN A 208 -3.87 -10.75 -8.03
CA ASN A 208 -4.98 -10.47 -7.13
C ASN A 208 -6.28 -10.70 -7.88
N THR A 209 -7.22 -11.41 -7.26
CA THR A 209 -8.59 -11.50 -7.76
C THR A 209 -9.48 -10.76 -6.78
N VAL A 210 -10.33 -9.87 -7.30
CA VAL A 210 -11.31 -9.10 -6.53
C VAL A 210 -12.70 -9.54 -6.94
N TYR A 211 -13.48 -9.98 -5.98
CA TYR A 211 -14.90 -10.28 -6.12
C TYR A 211 -15.70 -9.19 -5.41
N CYS A 212 -16.65 -8.58 -6.11
CA CYS A 212 -17.61 -7.65 -5.50
C CYS A 212 -19.04 -8.12 -5.80
N LEU A 213 -19.89 -8.13 -4.79
CA LEU A 213 -21.32 -8.36 -4.92
C LEU A 213 -22.02 -7.01 -4.85
N ILE A 214 -22.52 -6.54 -6.00
CA ILE A 214 -23.24 -5.27 -6.14
C ILE A 214 -24.75 -5.55 -6.16
N ASP A 215 -25.49 -4.86 -5.28
CA ASP A 215 -26.93 -5.06 -5.10
C ASP A 215 -27.72 -4.68 -6.36
N GLY A 216 -28.67 -5.54 -6.76
CA GLY A 216 -29.63 -5.23 -7.83
C GLY A 216 -29.06 -5.22 -9.25
N ASP A 217 -29.84 -4.64 -10.18
CA ASP A 217 -29.43 -4.50 -11.57
C ASP A 217 -28.32 -3.46 -11.69
N THR A 218 -27.26 -3.79 -12.41
CA THR A 218 -26.05 -2.97 -12.53
C THR A 218 -25.69 -2.77 -13.99
N ASP A 219 -25.31 -1.55 -14.36
CA ASP A 219 -24.71 -1.28 -15.67
C ASP A 219 -23.27 -1.83 -15.71
N HIS A 220 -23.11 -2.98 -16.37
CA HIS A 220 -21.81 -3.64 -16.51
C HIS A 220 -20.78 -2.77 -17.25
N ALA A 221 -21.20 -1.96 -18.23
CA ALA A 221 -20.28 -1.11 -18.98
C ALA A 221 -19.79 0.05 -18.12
N ALA A 222 -20.66 0.63 -17.29
CA ALA A 222 -20.28 1.65 -16.32
C ALA A 222 -19.28 1.10 -15.28
N VAL A 223 -19.52 -0.11 -14.78
CA VAL A 223 -18.59 -0.78 -13.84
C VAL A 223 -17.23 -1.07 -14.49
N GLU A 224 -17.23 -1.64 -15.70
CA GLU A 224 -15.98 -1.95 -16.42
C GLU A 224 -15.19 -0.66 -16.68
N GLY A 225 -15.84 0.42 -17.15
CA GLY A 225 -15.21 1.72 -17.37
C GLY A 225 -14.65 2.36 -16.09
N SER A 226 -15.37 2.26 -14.96
CA SER A 226 -14.88 2.74 -13.66
C SER A 226 -13.63 1.98 -13.20
N ILE A 227 -13.64 0.64 -13.33
CA ILE A 227 -12.49 -0.21 -13.00
C ILE A 227 -11.28 0.13 -13.88
N GLU A 228 -11.47 0.28 -15.19
CA GLU A 228 -10.39 0.63 -16.13
C GLU A 228 -9.78 1.99 -15.81
N ALA A 229 -10.62 2.99 -15.52
CA ALA A 229 -10.17 4.31 -15.11
C ALA A 229 -9.36 4.25 -13.80
N MET A 230 -9.80 3.44 -12.83
CA MET A 230 -9.07 3.24 -11.58
C MET A 230 -7.74 2.52 -11.78
N VAL A 231 -7.71 1.50 -12.64
CA VAL A 231 -6.48 0.79 -13.01
C VAL A 231 -5.47 1.76 -13.64
N ALA A 232 -5.91 2.67 -14.49
CA ALA A 232 -5.05 3.72 -15.06
C ALA A 232 -4.49 4.67 -13.99
N LYS A 233 -5.27 5.04 -12.98
CA LYS A 233 -4.79 5.85 -11.84
C LYS A 233 -3.70 5.12 -11.05
N VAL A 234 -3.91 3.84 -10.72
CA VAL A 234 -2.90 3.02 -10.02
C VAL A 234 -1.65 2.84 -10.89
N ASN A 235 -1.83 2.62 -12.20
CA ASN A 235 -0.74 2.49 -13.15
C ASN A 235 0.18 3.72 -13.16
N GLY A 236 -0.37 4.91 -12.89
CA GLY A 236 0.38 6.17 -12.81
C GLY A 236 1.52 6.18 -11.78
N TYR A 237 1.45 5.37 -10.72
CA TYR A 237 2.57 5.16 -9.79
C TYR A 237 3.10 3.72 -9.76
N VAL A 238 2.39 2.75 -10.34
CA VAL A 238 2.86 1.36 -10.53
C VAL A 238 2.66 0.91 -11.98
N PRO A 239 3.62 1.17 -12.88
CA PRO A 239 3.45 0.88 -14.31
C PRO A 239 3.14 -0.58 -14.64
N GLY A 240 3.54 -1.52 -13.78
CA GLY A 240 3.26 -2.95 -13.95
C GLY A 240 1.90 -3.41 -13.40
N TYR A 241 1.07 -2.52 -12.87
CA TYR A 241 -0.29 -2.83 -12.40
C TYR A 241 -1.28 -2.81 -13.56
N ARG A 242 -1.96 -3.94 -13.81
CA ARG A 242 -2.90 -4.08 -14.92
C ARG A 242 -3.98 -5.12 -14.66
N LEU A 243 -5.07 -5.03 -15.43
CA LEU A 243 -6.01 -6.14 -15.61
C LEU A 243 -5.33 -7.27 -16.41
N LYS A 244 -5.38 -8.49 -15.89
CA LYS A 244 -4.93 -9.70 -16.56
C LYS A 244 -5.99 -10.24 -17.53
N GLN A 245 -7.25 -10.00 -17.23
CA GLN A 245 -8.42 -10.40 -18.00
C GLN A 245 -9.43 -9.26 -18.00
N ARG A 246 -10.35 -9.24 -18.97
CA ARG A 246 -11.52 -8.36 -18.91
C ARG A 246 -12.33 -8.64 -17.64
N VAL A 247 -13.03 -7.61 -17.16
CA VAL A 247 -13.92 -7.75 -16.01
C VAL A 247 -15.00 -8.78 -16.34
N GLN A 248 -15.24 -9.72 -15.42
CA GLN A 248 -16.28 -10.74 -15.59
C GLN A 248 -17.49 -10.38 -14.73
N PHE A 249 -18.68 -10.68 -15.25
CA PHE A 249 -19.95 -10.40 -14.59
C PHE A 249 -20.80 -11.66 -14.53
N GLU A 250 -21.47 -11.86 -13.40
CA GLU A 250 -22.45 -12.93 -13.22
C GLU A 250 -23.63 -12.41 -12.43
N THR A 251 -24.84 -12.56 -12.98
CA THR A 251 -26.06 -12.03 -12.38
C THR A 251 -26.81 -13.12 -11.60
N PHE A 252 -27.22 -12.79 -10.39
CA PHE A 252 -28.02 -13.62 -9.50
C PHE A 252 -29.40 -12.99 -9.32
N THR A 253 -30.44 -13.73 -9.68
CA THR A 253 -31.83 -13.25 -9.65
C THR A 253 -32.58 -13.80 -8.44
N ALA A 254 -33.82 -13.35 -8.22
CA ALA A 254 -34.67 -13.92 -7.18
C ALA A 254 -34.95 -15.43 -7.37
N ASP A 255 -34.97 -15.89 -8.63
CA ASP A 255 -35.19 -17.30 -8.99
C ASP A 255 -33.92 -18.16 -8.81
N ASN A 256 -32.74 -17.55 -8.93
CA ASN A 256 -31.45 -18.21 -8.72
C ASN A 256 -30.51 -17.32 -7.88
N PRO A 257 -30.80 -17.14 -6.58
CA PRO A 257 -30.02 -16.26 -5.72
C PRO A 257 -28.73 -16.94 -5.29
N LEU A 258 -27.67 -16.14 -5.09
CA LEU A 258 -26.45 -16.64 -4.43
C LEU A 258 -26.73 -16.80 -2.94
N TYR A 259 -26.44 -17.97 -2.38
CA TYR A 259 -26.51 -18.16 -0.93
C TYR A 259 -25.13 -17.92 -0.31
N ILE A 260 -25.07 -16.96 0.61
CA ILE A 260 -23.88 -16.65 1.40
C ILE A 260 -24.16 -17.07 2.83
N PRO A 261 -23.37 -17.99 3.41
CA PRO A 261 -23.45 -18.29 4.83
C PRO A 261 -23.45 -16.99 5.66
N GLU A 262 -24.22 -16.97 6.76
CA GLU A 262 -24.38 -15.81 7.67
C GLU A 262 -25.16 -14.60 7.12
N THR A 263 -25.26 -14.41 5.80
CA THR A 263 -25.97 -13.25 5.21
C THR A 263 -27.21 -13.62 4.40
N GLY A 264 -27.36 -14.91 4.06
CA GLY A 264 -28.56 -15.41 3.39
C GLY A 264 -28.48 -15.24 1.87
N LYS A 265 -29.63 -14.93 1.26
CA LYS A 265 -29.77 -14.83 -0.20
C LYS A 265 -29.33 -13.46 -0.69
N PHE A 266 -28.47 -13.46 -1.71
CA PHE A 266 -28.05 -12.29 -2.46
C PHE A 266 -28.64 -12.32 -3.87
N THR A 267 -29.13 -11.15 -4.31
CA THR A 267 -29.59 -10.89 -5.68
C THR A 267 -28.91 -9.62 -6.18
N GLY A 268 -28.35 -9.68 -7.38
CA GLY A 268 -27.56 -8.61 -7.96
C GLY A 268 -26.48 -9.17 -8.86
N THR A 269 -25.34 -8.47 -8.97
CA THR A 269 -24.25 -8.88 -9.86
C THR A 269 -22.97 -9.18 -9.08
N ARG A 270 -22.31 -10.29 -9.41
CA ARG A 270 -20.92 -10.54 -9.02
C ARG A 270 -20.00 -10.00 -10.09
N VAL A 271 -19.16 -9.05 -9.70
CA VAL A 271 -18.07 -8.49 -10.50
C VAL A 271 -16.79 -9.21 -10.11
N THR A 272 -16.04 -9.72 -11.11
CA THR A 272 -14.72 -10.33 -10.89
C THR A 272 -13.66 -9.59 -11.67
N ALA A 273 -12.73 -8.95 -10.97
CA ALA A 273 -11.54 -8.32 -11.56
C ALA A 273 -10.29 -9.14 -11.25
N MET A 274 -9.51 -9.47 -12.28
CA MET A 274 -8.29 -10.27 -12.15
C MET A 274 -7.09 -9.41 -12.51
N LEU A 275 -6.25 -9.13 -11.52
CA LEU A 275 -5.10 -8.25 -11.62
C LEU A 275 -3.79 -9.03 -11.71
N GLU A 276 -2.81 -8.42 -12.34
CA GLU A 276 -1.40 -8.82 -12.30
C GLU A 276 -0.58 -7.57 -11.96
N VAL A 277 0.40 -7.73 -11.06
CA VAL A 277 1.31 -6.65 -10.66
C VAL A 277 2.74 -7.10 -10.90
N THR A 278 3.40 -6.43 -11.83
CA THR A 278 4.83 -6.62 -12.11
C THR A 278 5.62 -5.50 -11.43
N GLY A 279 6.63 -5.85 -10.64
CA GLY A 279 7.50 -4.88 -9.98
C GLY A 279 8.54 -4.28 -10.93
N ALA A 280 9.05 -3.10 -10.59
CA ALA A 280 10.06 -2.38 -11.40
C ALA A 280 11.49 -2.96 -11.31
N ALA A 281 11.65 -4.07 -10.59
CA ALA A 281 12.93 -4.75 -10.38
C ALA A 281 14.03 -3.87 -9.75
N HIS A 282 13.67 -2.96 -8.85
CA HIS A 282 14.61 -2.03 -8.20
C HIS A 282 15.52 -2.72 -7.17
N TYR A 283 14.94 -3.59 -6.33
CA TYR A 283 15.67 -4.39 -5.36
C TYR A 283 15.47 -5.89 -5.59
N LEU A 284 14.23 -6.37 -5.46
CA LEU A 284 13.86 -7.74 -5.85
C LEU A 284 13.48 -7.80 -7.34
N PRO A 285 13.54 -8.98 -8.00
CA PRO A 285 13.17 -9.10 -9.42
C PRO A 285 11.69 -8.78 -9.68
N ALA A 286 11.33 -8.66 -10.96
CA ALA A 286 10.01 -8.20 -11.42
C ALA A 286 8.80 -9.00 -10.88
N TYR A 287 9.00 -10.23 -10.39
CA TYR A 287 7.95 -11.01 -9.75
C TYR A 287 7.48 -10.43 -8.40
N ALA A 288 8.29 -9.60 -7.75
CA ALA A 288 8.01 -9.01 -6.44
C ALA A 288 7.10 -7.78 -6.52
N GLY A 289 6.05 -7.82 -7.37
CA GLY A 289 5.08 -6.75 -7.52
C GLY A 289 4.33 -6.40 -6.23
N ASN A 290 4.28 -7.33 -5.27
CA ASN A 290 3.72 -7.08 -3.94
C ASN A 290 4.54 -6.10 -3.10
N LEU A 291 5.86 -6.05 -3.28
CA LEU A 291 6.68 -5.00 -2.65
C LEU A 291 6.48 -3.68 -3.39
N ASP A 292 6.53 -3.75 -4.72
CA ASP A 292 6.48 -2.57 -5.59
C ASP A 292 5.18 -1.76 -5.41
N ILE A 293 4.03 -2.42 -5.33
CA ILE A 293 2.74 -1.75 -5.10
C ILE A 293 2.68 -1.01 -3.76
N MET A 294 3.29 -1.59 -2.71
CA MET A 294 3.32 -1.00 -1.39
C MET A 294 4.27 0.20 -1.33
N THR A 295 5.51 0.03 -1.80
CA THR A 295 6.53 1.09 -1.73
C THR A 295 6.22 2.24 -2.68
N SER A 296 5.65 1.97 -3.85
CA SER A 296 5.22 3.01 -4.79
C SER A 296 4.01 3.78 -4.25
N ALA A 297 3.05 3.12 -3.60
CA ALA A 297 1.95 3.80 -2.93
C ALA A 297 2.45 4.72 -1.80
N ALA A 298 3.36 4.21 -0.94
CA ALA A 298 3.95 5.01 0.13
C ALA A 298 4.71 6.24 -0.40
N LYS A 299 5.52 6.06 -1.45
CA LYS A 299 6.22 7.16 -2.13
C LYS A 299 5.23 8.19 -2.69
N ALA A 300 4.20 7.74 -3.41
CA ALA A 300 3.20 8.64 -3.99
C ALA A 300 2.46 9.45 -2.90
N THR A 301 2.13 8.81 -1.77
CA THR A 301 1.56 9.47 -0.59
C THR A 301 2.48 10.55 -0.05
N ALA A 302 3.75 10.24 0.21
CA ALA A 302 4.72 11.20 0.72
C ALA A 302 4.96 12.37 -0.25
N GLU A 303 5.00 12.11 -1.56
CA GLU A 303 5.17 13.16 -2.56
C GLU A 303 3.97 14.12 -2.61
N ARG A 304 2.75 13.59 -2.49
CA ARG A 304 1.54 14.41 -2.44
C ARG A 304 1.47 15.24 -1.15
N ILE A 305 1.86 14.65 -0.02
CA ILE A 305 2.02 15.34 1.27
C ILE A 305 3.03 16.49 1.15
N ALA A 306 4.20 16.24 0.56
CA ALA A 306 5.23 17.27 0.37
C ALA A 306 4.70 18.43 -0.50
N ARG A 307 4.02 18.11 -1.61
CA ARG A 307 3.36 19.12 -2.45
C ARG A 307 2.32 19.94 -1.68
N HIS A 308 1.47 19.29 -0.88
CA HIS A 308 0.47 19.98 -0.06
C HIS A 308 1.10 20.96 0.94
N ALA A 309 2.15 20.53 1.63
CA ALA A 309 2.85 21.37 2.58
C ALA A 309 3.50 22.60 1.90
N HIS A 310 3.97 22.46 0.66
CA HIS A 310 4.47 23.60 -0.13
C HIS A 310 3.35 24.56 -0.56
N GLU A 311 2.19 24.04 -0.98
CA GLU A 311 1.01 24.84 -1.32
C GLU A 311 0.58 25.70 -0.13
N ASN A 312 0.51 25.11 1.07
CA ASN A 312 0.15 25.82 2.30
C ASN A 312 1.20 26.88 2.67
N ALA A 313 2.51 26.55 2.60
CA ALA A 313 3.57 27.51 2.91
C ALA A 313 3.63 28.70 1.93
N GLY A 314 3.15 28.52 0.69
CA GLY A 314 3.01 29.58 -0.31
C GLY A 314 1.78 30.46 -0.11
N ALA A 315 0.69 29.91 0.44
CA ALA A 315 -0.54 30.65 0.71
C ALA A 315 -0.46 31.56 1.96
N THR A 316 0.45 31.27 2.89
CA THR A 316 0.67 32.06 4.11
C THR A 316 1.70 33.19 3.95
N ARG A 317 2.24 33.41 2.74
CA ARG A 317 3.16 34.51 2.41
C ARG A 317 2.46 35.59 1.60
#